data_AF-A0A7T8HJ66-F1
#
_entry.id   AF-A0A7T8HJ66-F1
#
_cell.length_a   1.000
_cell.length_b   1.000
_cell.length_c   1.000
_cell.angle_alpha   90.00
_cell.angle_beta   90.00
_cell.angle_gamma   90.00
#
_symmetry.space_group_name_H-M   'P 1'
#
loop_
_entity.id
_entity.type
_entity.pdbx_description
1 polymer ?
#
loop_
_entity_poly.entity_id
_entity_poly.type
_entity_poly.pdbx_seq_one_letter_code
_entity_poly.pdbx_strand_id
1 'polypeptide(L)'
;MAAKNQKFCKDNMAHFWPKNFWPPSSPDLNPLDFFWWGAIESKTNRTPHLNLDSLKATIIKEWDNYPEKHIINACKRFRPRLEAV
;
A
#
# COMPACT_ATOMS: atom_id res chain seq x y z
N MET A 1 11.88 -9.69 17.04
CA MET A 1 11.71 -9.25 15.63
C MET A 1 11.19 -7.81 15.54
N ALA A 2 10.08 -7.46 16.21
CA ALA A 2 9.53 -6.10 16.18
C ALA A 2 10.52 -4.99 16.63
N ALA A 3 11.26 -5.20 17.73
CA ALA A 3 12.19 -4.19 18.25
C ALA A 3 13.36 -3.88 17.30
N LYS A 4 13.91 -4.92 16.64
CA LYS A 4 14.99 -4.76 15.65
C LYS A 4 14.51 -3.94 14.44
N ASN A 5 13.30 -4.21 13.96
CA ASN A 5 12.73 -3.49 12.83
C ASN A 5 12.39 -2.04 13.19
N GLN A 6 11.81 -1.81 14.38
CA GLN A 6 11.53 -0.45 14.88
C GLN A 6 12.82 0.38 15.01
N LYS A 7 13.90 -0.22 15.53
CA LYS A 7 15.20 0.45 15.60
C LYS A 7 15.73 0.80 14.22
N PHE A 8 15.75 -0.17 13.30
CA PHE A 8 16.20 0.05 11.94
C PHE A 8 15.43 1.18 11.24
N CYS A 9 14.09 1.17 11.31
CA CYS A 9 13.27 2.20 10.69
C CYS A 9 13.50 3.57 11.33
N LYS A 10 13.61 3.63 12.67
CA LYS A 10 13.93 4.88 13.37
C LYS A 10 15.28 5.47 12.95
N ASP A 11 16.28 4.62 12.73
CA ASP A 11 17.62 5.05 12.35
C ASP A 11 17.74 5.45 10.86
N ASN A 12 16.89 4.90 9.97
CA ASN A 12 17.07 5.00 8.51
C ASN A 12 15.92 5.70 7.77
N MET A 13 14.77 5.95 8.40
CA MET A 13 13.59 6.51 7.73
C MET A 13 13.21 7.84 8.37
N ALA A 14 13.14 8.90 7.56
CA ALA A 14 12.63 10.19 8.00
C ALA A 14 11.15 10.05 8.42
N HIS A 15 10.78 10.77 9.48
CA HIS A 15 9.39 10.84 9.99
C HIS A 15 8.78 9.47 10.36
N PHE A 16 9.60 8.53 10.82
CA PHE A 16 9.15 7.22 11.26
C PHE A 16 8.10 7.30 12.38
N TRP A 17 6.98 6.59 12.18
CA TRP A 17 5.94 6.44 13.20
C TRP A 17 6.21 5.20 14.05
N PRO A 18 6.42 5.35 15.38
CA PRO A 18 6.63 4.21 16.24
C PRO A 18 5.36 3.36 16.34
N LYS A 19 5.51 2.09 16.72
CA LYS A 19 4.40 1.12 16.78
C LYS A 19 3.12 1.65 17.46
N ASN A 20 3.27 2.41 18.53
CA ASN A 20 2.16 2.94 19.34
C ASN A 20 1.49 4.19 18.76
N PHE A 21 1.99 4.72 17.64
CA PHE A 21 1.41 5.88 16.98
C PHE A 21 0.27 5.50 16.02
N TRP A 22 0.35 4.33 15.38
CA TRP A 22 -0.68 3.85 14.46
C TRP A 22 -1.80 3.12 15.23
N PRO A 23 -3.08 3.45 15.00
CA PRO A 23 -4.19 2.78 15.67
C PRO A 23 -4.29 1.30 15.26
N PRO A 24 -4.61 0.39 16.20
CA PRO A 24 -4.75 -1.02 15.89
C PRO A 24 -5.94 -1.26 14.95
N SER A 25 -5.80 -2.23 14.04
CA SER A 25 -6.88 -2.67 13.14
C SER A 25 -7.43 -1.59 12.20
N SER A 26 -6.58 -0.69 11.70
CA SER A 26 -6.98 0.41 10.81
C SER A 26 -6.51 0.27 9.36
N PRO A 27 -7.01 -0.72 8.59
CA PRO A 27 -6.73 -0.83 7.15
C PRO A 27 -7.36 0.32 6.36
N ASP A 28 -8.40 0.96 6.91
CA ASP A 28 -9.06 2.14 6.38
C ASP A 28 -8.14 3.38 6.32
N LEU A 29 -7.04 3.37 7.07
CA LEU A 29 -6.04 4.43 7.09
C LEU A 29 -4.85 4.17 6.15
N ASN A 30 -4.58 2.93 5.74
CA ASN A 30 -3.44 2.64 4.88
C ASN A 30 -3.83 2.75 3.39
N PRO A 31 -3.23 3.67 2.59
CA PRO A 31 -3.54 3.81 1.16
C PRO A 31 -3.30 2.54 0.35
N LEU A 32 -2.39 1.68 0.80
CA LEU A 32 -2.19 0.38 0.16
C LEU A 32 -3.41 -0.53 0.35
N ASP A 33 -3.98 -0.56 1.56
CA ASP A 33 -5.08 -1.44 1.93
C ASP A 33 -6.43 -0.92 1.44
N PHE A 34 -6.75 0.37 1.66
CA PHE A 34 -8.06 0.90 1.28
C PHE A 34 -8.21 1.16 -0.22
N PHE A 35 -7.13 1.09 -1.00
CA PHE A 35 -7.14 1.43 -2.42
C PHE A 35 -6.22 0.54 -3.27
N TRP A 36 -4.91 0.58 -3.04
CA TRP A 36 -3.94 0.07 -4.02
C TRP A 36 -4.13 -1.42 -4.32
N TRP A 37 -4.27 -2.26 -3.29
CA TRP A 37 -4.38 -3.70 -3.47
C TRP A 37 -5.61 -4.09 -4.27
N GLY A 38 -6.79 -3.58 -3.91
CA GLY A 38 -8.00 -3.83 -4.67
C GLY A 38 -7.93 -3.29 -6.11
N ALA A 39 -7.27 -2.14 -6.31
CA ALA A 39 -7.10 -1.55 -7.63
C ALA A 39 -6.25 -2.42 -8.56
N ILE A 40 -5.08 -2.88 -8.12
CA ILE A 40 -4.22 -3.75 -8.92
C ILE A 40 -4.83 -5.13 -9.09
N GLU A 41 -5.38 -5.72 -8.02
CA GLU A 41 -6.03 -7.01 -8.06
C GLU A 41 -7.17 -7.04 -9.11
N SER A 42 -8.01 -6.01 -9.15
CA SER A 42 -9.11 -5.89 -10.13
C SER A 42 -8.65 -5.84 -11.59
N LYS A 43 -7.37 -5.50 -11.83
CA LYS A 43 -6.76 -5.41 -13.16
C LYS A 43 -6.02 -6.69 -13.51
N THR A 44 -5.21 -7.21 -12.58
CA THR A 44 -4.43 -8.43 -12.79
C THR A 44 -5.33 -9.65 -12.92
N ASN A 45 -6.47 -9.68 -12.22
CA ASN A 45 -7.38 -10.83 -12.21
C ASN A 45 -8.41 -10.82 -13.34
N ARG A 46 -8.27 -9.91 -14.33
CA ARG A 46 -9.12 -9.90 -15.54
C ARG A 46 -8.85 -11.08 -16.46
N THR A 47 -7.68 -11.70 -16.34
CA THR A 47 -7.26 -12.84 -17.13
C THR A 47 -6.61 -13.89 -16.23
N PRO A 48 -6.78 -15.19 -16.51
CA PRO A 48 -6.07 -16.24 -15.79
C PRO A 48 -4.56 -16.20 -16.11
N HIS A 49 -3.76 -16.60 -15.13
CA HIS A 49 -2.30 -16.69 -15.23
C HIS A 49 -1.87 -18.15 -15.24
N LEU A 50 -0.98 -18.52 -16.15
CA LEU A 50 -0.54 -19.92 -16.32
C LEU A 50 0.44 -20.35 -15.22
N ASN A 51 1.18 -19.39 -14.66
CA ASN A 51 2.18 -19.61 -13.63
C ASN A 51 2.52 -18.31 -12.88
N LEU A 52 3.36 -18.43 -11.86
CA LEU A 52 3.79 -17.33 -11.02
C LEU A 52 4.48 -16.20 -11.81
N ASP A 53 5.28 -16.54 -12.84
CA ASP A 53 6.01 -15.54 -13.61
C ASP A 53 5.08 -14.71 -14.49
N SER A 54 4.07 -15.33 -15.11
CA SER A 54 3.02 -14.62 -15.85
C SER A 54 2.21 -13.67 -14.96
N LEU A 55 1.93 -14.07 -13.71
CA LEU A 55 1.27 -13.21 -12.73
C LEU A 55 2.16 -12.02 -12.35
N LYS A 56 3.44 -12.26 -12.01
CA LYS A 56 4.40 -11.19 -11.69
C LYS A 56 4.56 -10.19 -12.83
N ALA A 57 4.69 -10.68 -14.06
CA ALA A 57 4.80 -9.84 -15.25
C ALA A 57 3.55 -8.96 -15.43
N THR A 58 2.36 -9.51 -15.17
CA THR A 58 1.10 -8.75 -15.24
C THR A 58 1.01 -7.71 -14.13
N ILE A 59 1.41 -8.03 -12.89
CA ILE A 59 1.46 -7.06 -11.78
C ILE A 59 2.36 -5.88 -12.13
N ILE A 60 3.57 -6.14 -12.63
CA ILE A 60 4.53 -5.08 -13.04
C ILE A 60 3.93 -4.24 -14.16
N LYS A 61 3.36 -4.87 -15.19
CA LYS A 61 2.71 -4.17 -16.28
C LYS A 61 1.57 -3.27 -15.79
N GLU A 62 0.69 -3.77 -14.93
CA GLU A 62 -0.43 -2.97 -14.41
C GLU A 62 0.04 -1.85 -13.49
N TRP A 63 1.13 -2.05 -12.75
CA TRP A 63 1.80 -0.99 -11.97
C TRP A 63 2.30 0.13 -12.88
N ASP A 64 3.11 -0.21 -13.89
CA ASP A 64 3.76 0.78 -14.78
C ASP A 64 2.74 1.58 -15.60
N ASN A 65 1.59 0.97 -15.92
CA ASN A 65 0.51 1.62 -16.65
C ASN A 65 -0.55 2.25 -15.75
N TYR A 66 -0.41 2.18 -14.42
CA TYR A 66 -1.42 2.72 -13.52
C TYR A 66 -1.38 4.24 -13.52
N PRO A 67 -2.50 4.96 -13.76
CA PRO A 67 -2.45 6.40 -13.85
C PRO A 67 -2.08 7.03 -12.50
N GLU A 68 -0.96 7.76 -12.47
CA GLU A 68 -0.39 8.36 -11.26
C GLU A 68 -1.39 9.23 -10.49
N LYS A 69 -2.28 9.94 -11.21
CA LYS A 69 -3.37 10.74 -10.63
C LYS A 69 -4.19 9.98 -9.58
N HIS A 70 -4.42 8.69 -9.78
CA HIS A 70 -5.22 7.88 -8.88
C HIS A 70 -4.44 7.52 -7.60
N ILE A 71 -3.14 7.26 -7.72
CA ILE A 71 -2.23 7.04 -6.58
C ILE A 71 -2.14 8.32 -5.74
N ILE A 72 -1.91 9.46 -6.39
CA ILE A 72 -1.89 10.78 -5.72
C ILE A 72 -3.19 11.03 -4.97
N ASN A 73 -4.34 10.76 -5.61
CA ASN A 73 -5.64 10.94 -4.98
C ASN A 73 -5.86 9.99 -3.79
N ALA A 74 -5.38 8.74 -3.86
CA ALA A 74 -5.43 7.82 -2.74
C ALA A 74 -4.59 8.34 -1.57
N CYS A 75 -3.36 8.80 -1.81
CA CYS A 75 -2.50 9.39 -0.78
C CYS A 75 -3.13 10.65 -0.16
N LYS A 76 -3.75 11.53 -0.96
CA LYS A 76 -4.46 12.72 -0.46
C LYS A 76 -5.62 12.39 0.48
N ARG A 77 -6.21 11.21 0.36
CA ARG A 77 -7.30 10.75 1.24
C ARG A 77 -6.81 10.26 2.60
N PHE A 78 -5.50 10.07 2.79
CA PHE A 78 -4.95 9.66 4.07
C PHE A 78 -5.35 10.58 5.21
N ARG A 79 -5.09 11.89 5.07
CA ARG A 79 -5.33 12.88 6.11
C ARG A 79 -6.82 12.99 6.50
N PRO A 80 -7.77 13.16 5.56
CA PRO A 80 -9.19 13.18 5.93
C PRO A 80 -9.69 11.89 6.58
N ARG A 81 -9.14 10.73 6.20
CA ARG A 81 -9.48 9.45 6.83
C ARG A 81 -8.95 9.36 8.25
N LEU A 82 -7.72 9.80 8.47
CA LEU A 82 -7.10 9.86 9.80
C LEU A 82 -7.88 10.78 10.75
N GLU A 83 -8.37 11.93 10.27
CA GLU A 83 -9.15 12.89 11.06
C GLU A 83 -10.57 12.41 11.37
N ALA A 84 -11.03 11.33 10.72
CA ALA A 84 -12.36 10.74 10.93
C ALA A 84 -12.36 9.56 11.92
N VAL A 85 -11.19 9.18 12.45
CA VAL A 85 -11.00 8.12 13.45
C VAL A 85 -10.69 8.74 14.80
#